data_AF-A0A0K8QUK0-F1
#
_entry.id   AF-A0A0K8QUK0-F1
#
_cell.length_a   1.000
_cell.length_b   1.000
_cell.length_c   1.000
_cell.angle_alpha   90.00
_cell.angle_beta   90.00
_cell.angle_gamma   90.00
#
_symmetry.space_group_name_H-M   'P 1'
#
loop_
_entity.id
_entity.type
_entity.pdbx_description
1 polymer ?
#
loop_
_entity_poly.entity_id
_entity_poly.type
_entity_poly.pdbx_seq_one_letter_code
_entity_poly.pdbx_strand_id
1 'polypeptide(L)'
;MDSHLYHSQSQNFIDDRENYKYSVYKEARENLGNKWWKPEDIGTGKIQKAVSSAIQTRVYHNYKIVDNNLVDWRKKDDFNKLQKNKSLENLLFDFYKSKRKDSECFQDFIEEGLSYQFIAYLYFIKDYQRFMPISQSRFDSIFEILGVADYKTSGNASWENYALFLDLIKQTRDFLKSKDRNTTLLDAHIFLWILGQIQFDIKESVTKMPTIKPLEDIEIKNEDVERPRIKPSNATELNVSEWSDILLDNELTNELDLSIFQALYSFQDQKAYASQIALILETTHPPLNLEIGRYAKRIATKYDINFSERSEKQYKFWDLFFNGWDEGTKFVWQLRPELKIALEKTNLTGDISYAEELPQEIETEFYEGLIKTVTVNSYERNSKARELCVKYWKAICAICDFDFEKAYGEIGKGFIHVHHLTPVAQIGKTYQVDPIKDLIPVCPNCHSIIHKKEPPFSIEEMKKMVRK
;
A
#
# COMPACT_ATOMS: atom_id res chain seq x y z
N MET A 1 -35.00 8.35 3.09
CA MET A 1 -35.21 6.92 3.39
C MET A 1 -35.76 6.32 2.11
N ASP A 2 -34.98 5.75 1.20
CA ASP A 2 -33.66 5.15 1.34
C ASP A 2 -32.87 5.39 0.05
N SER A 3 -31.66 5.91 0.21
CA SER A 3 -30.67 6.01 -0.85
C SER A 3 -29.45 5.26 -0.35
N HIS A 4 -29.10 4.15 -0.99
CA HIS A 4 -27.73 3.62 -1.20
C HIS A 4 -27.77 2.12 -1.55
N LEU A 5 -28.42 1.80 -2.67
CA LEU A 5 -28.15 0.59 -3.44
C LEU A 5 -28.16 0.99 -4.91
N TYR A 6 -27.03 1.51 -5.39
CA TYR A 6 -26.74 1.54 -6.82
C TYR A 6 -25.53 0.63 -7.03
N HIS A 7 -25.84 -0.59 -7.48
CA HIS A 7 -24.86 -1.48 -8.10
C HIS A 7 -24.20 -0.74 -9.27
N SER A 8 -22.88 -0.51 -9.20
CA SER A 8 -22.07 -0.17 -10.37
C SER A 8 -21.85 -1.44 -11.19
N GLN A 9 -22.74 -1.67 -12.15
CA GLN A 9 -22.56 -2.68 -13.20
C GLN A 9 -21.46 -2.24 -14.18
N SER A 10 -20.19 -2.43 -13.84
CA SER A 10 -19.05 -2.39 -14.78
C SER A 10 -17.80 -2.98 -14.13
N GLN A 11 -17.68 -4.31 -14.04
CA GLN A 11 -16.54 -4.93 -13.34
C GLN A 11 -16.01 -6.19 -14.05
N ASN A 12 -15.64 -6.05 -15.33
CA ASN A 12 -14.84 -7.10 -16.00
C ASN A 12 -13.40 -6.67 -16.34
N PHE A 13 -13.07 -5.37 -16.25
CA PHE A 13 -11.76 -4.85 -16.68
C PHE A 13 -11.10 -3.87 -15.71
N ILE A 14 -11.64 -3.70 -14.50
CA ILE A 14 -11.20 -2.66 -13.57
C ILE A 14 -10.66 -3.32 -12.30
N ASP A 15 -9.38 -3.07 -12.02
CA ASP A 15 -8.68 -3.47 -10.81
C ASP A 15 -9.32 -2.81 -9.58
N ASP A 16 -9.78 -3.63 -8.63
CA ASP A 16 -10.39 -3.18 -7.39
C ASP A 16 -9.47 -2.31 -6.53
N ARG A 17 -8.17 -2.26 -6.80
CA ARG A 17 -7.21 -1.39 -6.09
C ARG A 17 -7.36 0.09 -6.45
N GLU A 18 -7.79 0.43 -7.66
CA GLU A 18 -7.86 1.81 -8.15
C GLU A 18 -9.29 2.41 -8.16
N ASN A 19 -10.30 1.59 -7.82
CA ASN A 19 -11.72 2.00 -7.73
C ASN A 19 -12.01 3.05 -6.64
N TYR A 20 -11.09 3.27 -5.69
CA TYR A 20 -11.23 4.29 -4.65
C TYR A 20 -11.42 5.71 -5.22
N LYS A 21 -11.01 5.97 -6.47
CA LYS A 21 -11.16 7.28 -7.12
C LYS A 21 -12.62 7.72 -7.25
N TYR A 22 -13.56 6.77 -7.37
CA TYR A 22 -14.99 7.07 -7.32
C TYR A 22 -15.42 7.56 -5.94
N SER A 23 -14.95 6.87 -4.89
CA SER A 23 -15.22 7.28 -3.51
C SER A 23 -14.60 8.65 -3.22
N VAL A 24 -13.37 8.90 -3.68
CA VAL A 24 -12.69 10.21 -3.55
C VAL A 24 -13.52 11.31 -4.19
N TYR A 25 -14.02 11.10 -5.41
CA TYR A 25 -14.91 12.07 -6.06
C TYR A 25 -16.15 12.37 -5.23
N LYS A 26 -16.86 11.32 -4.77
CA LYS A 26 -18.12 11.45 -4.06
C LYS A 26 -17.92 12.21 -2.75
N GLU A 27 -16.95 11.81 -1.95
CA GLU A 27 -16.64 12.43 -0.66
C GLU A 27 -16.12 13.87 -0.85
N ALA A 28 -15.26 14.12 -1.85
CA ALA A 28 -14.81 15.47 -2.17
C ALA A 28 -15.98 16.39 -2.58
N ARG A 29 -16.95 15.87 -3.32
CA ARG A 29 -18.17 16.59 -3.71
C ARG A 29 -19.08 16.92 -2.53
N GLU A 30 -19.24 15.99 -1.60
CA GLU A 30 -19.98 16.20 -0.37
C GLU A 30 -19.31 17.28 0.48
N ASN A 31 -17.99 17.18 0.67
CA ASN A 31 -17.18 18.17 1.41
C ASN A 31 -17.14 19.55 0.75
N LEU A 32 -17.20 19.61 -0.59
CA LEU A 32 -17.25 20.88 -1.32
C LEU A 32 -18.55 21.65 -1.04
N GLY A 33 -19.68 20.95 -0.94
CA GLY A 33 -20.97 21.54 -0.55
C GLY A 33 -21.45 22.72 -1.42
N ASN A 34 -20.95 22.86 -2.66
CA ASN A 34 -21.14 24.04 -3.51
C ASN A 34 -22.61 24.36 -3.86
N LYS A 35 -23.49 23.37 -3.72
CA LYS A 35 -24.95 23.55 -3.86
C LYS A 35 -25.49 24.63 -2.92
N TRP A 36 -24.91 24.75 -1.72
CA TRP A 36 -25.38 25.65 -0.66
C TRP A 36 -24.68 27.00 -0.61
N TRP A 37 -23.70 27.24 -1.49
CA TRP A 37 -23.00 28.53 -1.53
C TRP A 37 -23.92 29.64 -2.03
N LYS A 38 -23.79 30.81 -1.42
CA LYS A 38 -24.49 32.05 -1.78
C LYS A 38 -23.50 33.16 -2.15
N PRO A 39 -23.91 34.20 -2.92
CA PRO A 39 -23.03 35.32 -3.26
C PRO A 39 -22.40 36.01 -2.04
N GLU A 40 -23.10 36.02 -0.90
CA GLU A 40 -22.60 36.63 0.34
C GLU A 40 -21.47 35.82 1.01
N ASP A 41 -21.28 34.55 0.60
CA ASP A 41 -20.18 33.73 1.08
C ASP A 41 -18.82 34.17 0.48
N ILE A 42 -18.82 34.95 -0.61
CA ILE A 42 -17.61 35.40 -1.32
C ILE A 42 -16.82 36.42 -0.49
N GLY A 43 -15.54 36.13 -0.25
CA GLY A 43 -14.64 36.95 0.55
C GLY A 43 -14.63 36.61 2.05
N THR A 44 -15.45 35.65 2.49
CA THR A 44 -15.52 35.22 3.89
C THR A 44 -14.45 34.18 4.25
N GLY A 45 -13.89 33.50 3.26
CA GLY A 45 -13.02 32.33 3.40
C GLY A 45 -13.77 30.99 3.44
N LYS A 46 -15.11 31.01 3.39
CA LYS A 46 -15.94 29.79 3.45
C LYS A 46 -15.77 28.91 2.21
N ILE A 47 -15.62 29.51 1.02
CA ILE A 47 -15.49 28.80 -0.25
C ILE A 47 -14.10 28.17 -0.34
N GLN A 48 -13.04 28.94 -0.02
CA GLN A 48 -11.68 28.40 0.06
C GLN A 48 -11.59 27.25 1.08
N LYS A 49 -12.23 27.38 2.25
CA LYS A 49 -12.28 26.32 3.27
C LYS A 49 -13.00 25.06 2.77
N ALA A 50 -14.09 25.22 2.04
CA ALA A 50 -14.82 24.10 1.46
C ALA A 50 -13.98 23.36 0.39
N VAL A 51 -13.27 24.10 -0.47
CA VAL A 51 -12.33 23.51 -1.43
C VAL A 51 -11.17 22.80 -0.72
N SER A 52 -10.60 23.42 0.32
CA SER A 52 -9.57 22.81 1.18
C SER A 52 -10.05 21.49 1.80
N SER A 53 -11.29 21.43 2.26
CA SER A 53 -11.90 20.21 2.81
C SER A 53 -12.10 19.13 1.73
N ALA A 54 -12.54 19.53 0.53
CA ALA A 54 -12.73 18.62 -0.60
C ALA A 54 -11.40 17.98 -1.10
N ILE A 55 -10.28 18.70 -1.02
CA ILE A 55 -8.98 18.20 -1.50
C ILE A 55 -8.27 17.33 -0.44
N GLN A 56 -8.57 17.54 0.84
CA GLN A 56 -8.05 16.75 1.98
C GLN A 56 -8.91 15.53 2.31
N THR A 57 -9.89 15.22 1.47
CA THR A 57 -10.78 14.07 1.61
C THR A 57 -10.02 12.76 1.81
N ARG A 58 -10.53 11.94 2.73
CA ARG A 58 -10.07 10.59 3.02
C ARG A 58 -11.25 9.64 2.88
N VAL A 59 -11.06 8.54 2.16
CA VAL A 59 -12.15 7.61 1.86
C VAL A 59 -11.81 6.22 2.34
N TYR A 60 -12.83 5.49 2.77
CA TYR A 60 -12.70 4.08 3.05
C TYR A 60 -12.76 3.31 1.73
N HIS A 61 -11.70 2.57 1.44
CA HIS A 61 -11.64 1.69 0.27
C HIS A 61 -10.87 0.43 0.64
N ASN A 62 -11.42 -0.74 0.33
CA ASN A 62 -10.85 -2.05 0.68
C ASN A 62 -10.35 -2.13 2.14
N TYR A 63 -11.20 -1.69 3.08
CA TYR A 63 -10.94 -1.69 4.53
C TYR A 63 -9.74 -0.84 4.98
N LYS A 64 -9.23 0.04 4.12
CA LYS A 64 -8.17 1.00 4.43
C LYS A 64 -8.68 2.42 4.24
N ILE A 65 -8.18 3.35 5.07
CA ILE A 65 -8.34 4.77 4.81
C ILE A 65 -7.34 5.14 3.72
N VAL A 66 -7.87 5.59 2.58
CA VAL A 66 -7.07 6.07 1.45
C VAL A 66 -7.16 7.58 1.42
N ASP A 67 -6.00 8.23 1.55
CA ASP A 67 -5.88 9.67 1.34
C ASP A 67 -6.12 9.99 -0.13
N ASN A 68 -6.71 11.16 -0.43
CA ASN A 68 -6.89 11.62 -1.80
C ASN A 68 -5.54 11.80 -2.53
N ASN A 69 -5.02 10.78 -3.20
CA ASN A 69 -3.74 10.84 -3.90
C ASN A 69 -3.83 11.38 -5.34
N LEU A 70 -4.99 11.94 -5.74
CA LEU A 70 -5.17 12.56 -7.06
C LEU A 70 -4.54 13.95 -7.20
N VAL A 71 -4.09 14.51 -6.08
CA VAL A 71 -3.36 15.78 -6.00
C VAL A 71 -2.16 15.59 -5.07
N ASP A 72 -0.98 16.05 -5.47
CA ASP A 72 0.21 16.04 -4.63
C ASP A 72 -0.05 16.80 -3.31
N TRP A 73 0.37 16.21 -2.20
CA TRP A 73 0.15 16.77 -0.86
C TRP A 73 0.72 18.19 -0.70
N ARG A 74 1.82 18.53 -1.39
CA ARG A 74 2.42 19.87 -1.39
C ARG A 74 1.46 20.89 -1.99
N LYS A 75 0.77 20.52 -3.09
CA LYS A 75 -0.22 21.41 -3.73
C LYS A 75 -1.44 21.64 -2.86
N LYS A 76 -1.83 20.64 -2.07
CA LYS A 76 -2.88 20.81 -1.05
C LYS A 76 -2.41 21.75 0.06
N ASP A 77 -1.19 21.57 0.54
CA ASP A 77 -0.61 22.40 1.60
C ASP A 77 -0.41 23.85 1.16
N ASP A 78 0.09 24.07 -0.06
CA ASP A 78 0.20 25.38 -0.71
C ASP A 78 -1.16 26.10 -0.72
N PHE A 79 -2.24 25.41 -1.15
CA PHE A 79 -3.58 25.98 -1.18
C PHE A 79 -4.12 26.31 0.22
N ASN A 80 -3.84 25.48 1.22
CA ASN A 80 -4.29 25.73 2.61
C ASN A 80 -3.61 26.95 3.24
N LYS A 81 -2.39 27.26 2.80
CA LYS A 81 -1.61 28.42 3.26
C LYS A 81 -2.01 29.72 2.55
N LEU A 82 -2.76 29.65 1.44
CA LEU A 82 -3.25 30.84 0.75
C LEU A 82 -4.11 31.66 1.70
N GLN A 83 -3.80 32.95 1.80
CA GLN A 83 -4.64 33.88 2.54
C GLN A 83 -6.03 33.96 1.90
N LYS A 84 -7.00 34.41 2.68
CA LYS A 84 -8.36 34.64 2.20
C LYS A 84 -8.31 35.65 1.06
N ASN A 85 -8.69 35.21 -0.13
CA ASN A 85 -8.64 36.00 -1.35
C ASN A 85 -10.05 36.05 -1.95
N LYS A 86 -10.66 37.24 -1.91
CA LYS A 86 -12.00 37.48 -2.46
C LYS A 86 -12.06 37.23 -3.97
N SER A 87 -10.99 37.51 -4.72
CA SER A 87 -10.88 37.22 -6.16
C SER A 87 -10.99 35.73 -6.41
N LEU A 88 -10.15 34.95 -5.72
CA LEU A 88 -10.14 33.49 -5.82
C LEU A 88 -11.47 32.86 -5.39
N GLU A 89 -12.08 33.33 -4.30
CA GLU A 89 -13.41 32.85 -3.89
C GLU A 89 -14.50 33.18 -4.91
N ASN A 90 -14.44 34.36 -5.56
CA ASN A 90 -15.37 34.71 -6.63
C ASN A 90 -15.18 33.78 -7.84
N LEU A 91 -13.93 33.55 -8.25
CA LEU A 91 -13.59 32.63 -9.35
C LEU A 91 -14.10 31.21 -9.07
N LEU A 92 -13.82 30.66 -7.88
CA LEU A 92 -14.31 29.35 -7.44
C LEU A 92 -15.84 29.29 -7.42
N PHE A 93 -16.50 30.34 -6.92
CA PHE A 93 -17.96 30.42 -6.89
C PHE A 93 -18.56 30.35 -8.30
N ASP A 94 -18.11 31.21 -9.21
CA ASP A 94 -18.62 31.28 -10.57
C ASP A 94 -18.31 30.00 -11.36
N PHE A 95 -17.13 29.41 -11.14
CA PHE A 95 -16.72 28.14 -11.72
C PHE A 95 -17.65 26.99 -11.33
N TYR A 96 -17.95 26.80 -10.04
CA TYR A 96 -18.79 25.72 -9.55
C TYR A 96 -20.30 25.98 -9.72
N LYS A 97 -20.71 27.22 -9.94
CA LYS A 97 -22.08 27.57 -10.35
C LYS A 97 -22.27 27.57 -11.87
N SER A 98 -21.23 27.20 -12.64
CA SER A 98 -21.25 27.15 -14.11
C SER A 98 -21.68 28.47 -14.76
N LYS A 99 -21.29 29.60 -14.16
CA LYS A 99 -21.61 30.95 -14.68
C LYS A 99 -20.65 31.44 -15.76
N ARG A 100 -19.51 30.76 -15.91
CA ARG A 100 -18.42 31.12 -16.83
C ARG A 100 -17.98 29.92 -17.65
N LYS A 101 -17.34 30.18 -18.79
CA LYS A 101 -16.81 29.13 -19.65
C LYS A 101 -15.64 28.43 -18.97
N ASP A 102 -15.55 27.13 -19.18
CA ASP A 102 -14.48 26.29 -18.65
C ASP A 102 -13.09 26.81 -19.11
N SER A 103 -12.92 27.13 -20.39
CA SER A 103 -11.63 27.67 -20.90
C SER A 103 -11.17 28.95 -20.19
N GLU A 104 -12.10 29.88 -19.94
CA GLU A 104 -11.82 31.15 -19.26
C GLU A 104 -11.47 30.90 -17.78
N CYS A 105 -12.25 30.07 -17.07
CA CYS A 105 -11.95 29.73 -15.69
C CYS A 105 -10.59 29.02 -15.54
N PHE A 106 -10.21 28.19 -16.51
CA PHE A 106 -8.93 27.49 -16.48
C PHE A 106 -7.76 28.48 -16.53
N GLN A 107 -7.82 29.45 -17.44
CA GLN A 107 -6.81 30.50 -17.56
C GLN A 107 -6.73 31.36 -16.30
N ASP A 108 -7.89 31.79 -15.77
CA ASP A 108 -7.93 32.59 -14.55
C ASP A 108 -7.36 31.84 -13.33
N PHE A 109 -7.53 30.51 -13.25
CA PHE A 109 -6.91 29.74 -12.17
C PHE A 109 -5.38 29.69 -12.29
N ILE A 110 -4.83 29.69 -13.52
CA ILE A 110 -3.37 29.80 -13.73
C ILE A 110 -2.89 31.17 -13.25
N GLU A 111 -3.63 32.24 -13.56
CA GLU A 111 -3.30 33.61 -13.16
C GLU A 111 -3.38 33.80 -11.64
N GLU A 112 -4.30 33.11 -10.96
CA GLU A 112 -4.35 33.00 -9.49
C GLU A 112 -3.24 32.09 -8.91
N GLY A 113 -2.34 31.58 -9.74
CA GLY A 113 -1.15 30.81 -9.33
C GLY A 113 -1.42 29.34 -8.98
N LEU A 114 -2.59 28.80 -9.34
CA LEU A 114 -2.88 27.39 -9.09
C LEU A 114 -2.12 26.49 -10.05
N SER A 115 -1.56 25.40 -9.53
CA SER A 115 -0.83 24.43 -10.36
C SER A 115 -1.78 23.68 -11.31
N TYR A 116 -1.28 23.29 -12.49
CA TYR A 116 -2.05 22.55 -13.49
C TYR A 116 -2.76 21.31 -12.90
N GLN A 117 -2.03 20.48 -12.15
CA GLN A 117 -2.62 19.32 -11.46
C GLN A 117 -3.81 19.70 -10.57
N PHE A 118 -3.65 20.78 -9.80
CA PHE A 118 -4.69 21.24 -8.90
C PHE A 118 -5.92 21.75 -9.65
N ILE A 119 -5.72 22.51 -10.72
CA ILE A 119 -6.80 22.97 -11.61
C ILE A 119 -7.55 21.77 -12.17
N ALA A 120 -6.85 20.80 -12.76
CA ALA A 120 -7.46 19.58 -13.30
C ALA A 120 -8.29 18.81 -12.24
N TYR A 121 -7.84 18.79 -10.98
CA TYR A 121 -8.60 18.20 -9.89
C TYR A 121 -9.88 19.00 -9.55
N LEU A 122 -9.84 20.33 -9.54
CA LEU A 122 -11.04 21.16 -9.38
C LEU A 122 -12.07 20.88 -10.48
N TYR A 123 -11.59 20.67 -11.71
CA TYR A 123 -12.42 20.25 -12.84
C TYR A 123 -13.00 18.85 -12.65
N PHE A 124 -12.18 17.89 -12.21
CA PHE A 124 -12.63 16.53 -11.90
C PHE A 124 -13.76 16.52 -10.86
N ILE A 125 -13.61 17.25 -9.74
CA ILE A 125 -14.67 17.32 -8.74
C ILE A 125 -15.85 18.20 -9.19
N LYS A 126 -15.67 19.10 -10.17
CA LYS A 126 -16.80 19.82 -10.81
C LYS A 126 -17.68 18.87 -11.63
N ASP A 127 -17.10 17.95 -12.40
CA ASP A 127 -17.85 16.96 -13.18
C ASP A 127 -16.93 15.82 -13.69
N TYR A 128 -16.93 14.69 -12.98
CA TYR A 128 -16.11 13.53 -13.35
C TYR A 128 -16.55 12.84 -14.63
N GLN A 129 -17.72 13.17 -15.20
CA GLN A 129 -18.13 12.62 -16.50
C GLN A 129 -17.48 13.37 -17.66
N ARG A 130 -17.00 14.60 -17.41
CA ARG A 130 -16.41 15.49 -18.42
C ARG A 130 -14.91 15.72 -18.22
N PHE A 131 -14.45 15.68 -16.97
CA PHE A 131 -13.11 16.10 -16.59
C PHE A 131 -12.40 15.06 -15.74
N MET A 132 -11.09 14.96 -15.89
CA MET A 132 -10.24 13.97 -15.22
C MET A 132 -9.08 14.64 -14.49
N PRO A 133 -8.63 14.09 -13.36
CA PRO A 133 -7.42 14.57 -12.69
C PRO A 133 -6.20 14.25 -13.56
N ILE A 134 -5.08 14.93 -13.30
CA ILE A 134 -3.85 14.74 -14.07
C ILE A 134 -2.64 14.60 -13.14
N SER A 135 -1.71 13.73 -13.52
CA SER A 135 -0.36 13.66 -12.99
C SER A 135 0.58 13.79 -14.17
N GLN A 136 1.14 14.99 -14.39
CA GLN A 136 1.69 15.35 -15.69
C GLN A 136 2.80 14.40 -16.16
N SER A 137 3.84 14.19 -15.35
CA SER A 137 4.95 13.29 -15.70
C SER A 137 4.52 11.85 -15.93
N ARG A 138 3.52 11.38 -15.17
CA ARG A 138 2.98 10.03 -15.31
C ARG A 138 2.19 9.88 -16.60
N PHE A 139 1.31 10.82 -16.92
CA PHE A 139 0.53 10.78 -18.15
C PHE A 139 1.37 11.04 -19.40
N ASP A 140 2.42 11.86 -19.31
CA ASP A 140 3.39 12.03 -20.40
C ASP A 140 4.08 10.71 -20.74
N SER A 141 4.39 9.90 -19.73
CA SER A 141 4.98 8.57 -19.91
C SER A 141 3.96 7.58 -20.48
N ILE A 142 2.71 7.62 -20.02
CA ILE A 142 1.62 6.77 -20.54
C ILE A 142 1.34 7.08 -22.01
N PHE A 143 1.27 8.35 -22.40
CA PHE A 143 0.99 8.72 -23.79
C PHE A 143 2.15 8.43 -24.72
N GLU A 144 3.39 8.55 -24.24
CA GLU A 144 4.56 8.09 -24.98
C GLU A 144 4.51 6.59 -25.28
N ILE A 145 4.09 5.78 -24.31
CA ILE A 145 3.84 4.34 -24.49
C ILE A 145 2.78 4.07 -25.55
N LEU A 146 1.72 4.88 -25.57
CA LEU A 146 0.62 4.76 -26.52
C LEU A 146 0.94 5.35 -27.90
N GLY A 147 2.19 5.78 -28.14
CA GLY A 147 2.63 6.31 -29.42
C GLY A 147 2.27 7.78 -29.65
N VAL A 148 1.92 8.51 -28.60
CA VAL A 148 1.57 9.95 -28.63
C VAL A 148 2.66 10.76 -27.92
N ALA A 149 3.91 10.53 -28.30
CA ALA A 149 5.09 11.10 -27.63
C ALA A 149 5.22 12.63 -27.79
N ASP A 150 4.69 13.19 -28.87
CA ASP A 150 4.74 14.64 -29.17
C ASP A 150 3.82 15.46 -28.27
N TYR A 151 2.89 14.80 -27.57
CA TYR A 151 1.99 15.46 -26.62
C TYR A 151 2.55 15.36 -25.21
N LYS A 152 2.81 16.52 -24.58
CA LYS A 152 3.27 16.63 -23.20
C LYS A 152 2.37 17.56 -22.40
N THR A 153 2.05 17.14 -21.19
CA THR A 153 1.28 17.85 -20.17
C THR A 153 2.21 18.57 -19.19
N SER A 154 3.42 18.03 -18.98
CA SER A 154 4.45 18.69 -18.17
C SER A 154 4.90 19.99 -18.84
N GLY A 155 4.99 21.07 -18.09
CA GLY A 155 5.38 22.40 -18.59
C GLY A 155 4.36 23.07 -19.51
N ASN A 156 3.23 22.44 -19.84
CA ASN A 156 2.27 22.91 -20.84
C ASN A 156 0.89 23.14 -20.23
N ALA A 157 0.81 23.96 -19.18
CA ALA A 157 -0.44 24.28 -18.51
C ALA A 157 -1.28 25.26 -19.35
N SER A 158 -2.27 24.74 -20.08
CA SER A 158 -3.28 25.55 -20.77
C SER A 158 -4.60 24.78 -20.91
N TRP A 159 -5.68 25.49 -21.23
CA TRP A 159 -6.97 24.85 -21.52
C TRP A 159 -6.88 23.94 -22.74
N GLU A 160 -6.20 24.36 -23.80
CA GLU A 160 -6.02 23.59 -25.03
C GLU A 160 -5.28 22.29 -24.75
N ASN A 161 -4.20 22.37 -23.97
CA ASN A 161 -3.46 21.18 -23.54
C ASN A 161 -4.36 20.24 -22.71
N TYR A 162 -5.12 20.78 -21.75
CA TYR A 162 -6.01 19.96 -20.91
C TYR A 162 -7.18 19.36 -21.71
N ALA A 163 -7.71 20.08 -22.69
CA ALA A 163 -8.75 19.57 -23.58
C ALA A 163 -8.25 18.38 -24.41
N LEU A 164 -7.01 18.45 -24.92
CA LEU A 164 -6.36 17.33 -25.61
C LEU A 164 -6.12 16.14 -24.68
N PHE A 165 -5.70 16.37 -23.43
CA PHE A 165 -5.59 15.32 -22.41
C PHE A 165 -6.92 14.56 -22.25
N LEU A 166 -8.02 15.29 -22.09
CA LEU A 166 -9.36 14.71 -21.95
C LEU A 166 -9.80 13.97 -23.21
N ASP A 167 -9.41 14.44 -24.39
CA ASP A 167 -9.72 13.79 -25.65
C ASP A 167 -9.02 12.42 -25.77
N LEU A 168 -7.74 12.34 -25.41
CA LEU A 168 -7.00 11.07 -25.37
C LEU A 168 -7.64 10.06 -24.41
N ILE A 169 -8.13 10.52 -23.24
CA ILE A 169 -8.87 9.66 -22.32
C ILE A 169 -10.23 9.23 -22.91
N LYS A 170 -10.94 10.13 -23.62
CA LYS A 170 -12.20 9.76 -24.31
C LYS A 170 -11.96 8.72 -25.39
N GLN A 171 -10.91 8.87 -26.19
CA GLN A 171 -10.53 7.88 -27.20
C GLN A 171 -10.24 6.51 -26.54
N THR A 172 -9.53 6.52 -25.40
CA THR A 172 -9.30 5.30 -24.61
C THR A 172 -10.61 4.69 -24.10
N ARG A 173 -11.53 5.51 -23.57
CA ARG A 173 -12.86 5.06 -23.15
C ARG A 173 -13.63 4.44 -24.31
N ASP A 174 -13.60 5.07 -25.48
CA ASP A 174 -14.37 4.60 -26.64
C ASP A 174 -13.79 3.28 -27.17
N PHE A 175 -12.48 3.08 -27.08
CA PHE A 175 -11.85 1.77 -27.27
C PHE A 175 -12.35 0.74 -26.26
N LEU A 176 -12.32 1.05 -24.96
CA LEU A 176 -12.79 0.15 -23.89
C LEU A 176 -14.29 -0.16 -24.00
N LYS A 177 -15.10 0.78 -24.51
CA LYS A 177 -16.53 0.57 -24.78
C LYS A 177 -16.82 -0.53 -25.80
N SER A 178 -15.85 -0.86 -26.66
CA SER A 178 -15.96 -2.03 -27.55
C SER A 178 -15.96 -3.36 -26.76
N LYS A 179 -15.47 -3.35 -25.52
CA LYS A 179 -15.38 -4.51 -24.62
C LYS A 179 -16.40 -4.45 -23.47
N ASP A 180 -16.61 -3.28 -22.90
CA ASP A 180 -17.63 -3.01 -21.89
C ASP A 180 -18.36 -1.70 -22.19
N ARG A 181 -19.61 -1.80 -22.65
CA ARG A 181 -20.43 -0.64 -23.05
C ARG A 181 -20.65 0.38 -21.94
N ASN A 182 -20.54 -0.04 -20.67
CA ASN A 182 -20.76 0.81 -19.51
C ASN A 182 -19.51 1.60 -19.09
N THR A 183 -18.37 1.41 -19.77
CA THR A 183 -17.11 2.08 -19.45
C THR A 183 -17.28 3.62 -19.40
N THR A 184 -16.99 4.20 -18.24
CA THR A 184 -17.03 5.64 -18.00
C THR A 184 -15.69 6.31 -18.36
N LEU A 185 -15.66 7.65 -18.31
CA LEU A 185 -14.41 8.40 -18.50
C LEU A 185 -13.40 8.14 -17.38
N LEU A 186 -13.88 7.91 -16.14
CA LEU A 186 -13.01 7.61 -15.00
C LEU A 186 -12.40 6.21 -15.11
N ASP A 187 -13.14 5.24 -15.64
CA ASP A 187 -12.61 3.90 -15.88
C ASP A 187 -11.48 3.92 -16.91
N ALA A 188 -11.62 4.71 -17.97
CA ALA A 188 -10.55 4.90 -18.95
C ALA A 188 -9.32 5.57 -18.34
N HIS A 189 -9.50 6.57 -17.47
CA HIS A 189 -8.40 7.18 -16.73
C HIS A 189 -7.72 6.18 -15.77
N ILE A 190 -8.49 5.34 -15.06
CA ILE A 190 -7.96 4.28 -14.20
C ILE A 190 -7.16 3.27 -15.01
N PHE A 191 -7.70 2.82 -16.14
CA PHE A 191 -7.04 1.89 -17.06
C PHE A 191 -5.67 2.43 -17.53
N LEU A 192 -5.61 3.68 -17.97
CA LEU A 192 -4.36 4.34 -18.37
C LEU A 192 -3.36 4.41 -17.22
N TRP A 193 -3.84 4.71 -16.02
CA TRP A 193 -3.02 4.79 -14.82
C TRP A 193 -2.37 3.45 -14.46
N ILE A 194 -3.13 2.36 -14.58
CA ILE A 194 -2.67 0.97 -14.38
C ILE A 194 -1.69 0.58 -15.48
N LEU A 195 -1.98 0.89 -16.74
CA LEU A 195 -1.10 0.62 -17.87
C LEU A 195 0.29 1.26 -17.66
N GLY A 196 0.30 2.52 -17.22
CA GLY A 196 1.55 3.22 -16.88
C GLY A 196 2.32 2.55 -15.74
N GLN A 197 1.63 1.95 -14.77
CA GLN A 197 2.27 1.22 -13.67
C GLN A 197 2.93 -0.06 -14.17
N ILE A 198 2.18 -0.89 -14.91
CA ILE A 198 2.66 -2.16 -15.44
C ILE A 198 3.92 -1.96 -16.29
N GLN A 199 3.94 -0.92 -17.13
CA GLN A 199 5.10 -0.68 -17.98
C GLN A 199 6.29 -0.06 -17.24
N PHE A 200 6.07 0.68 -16.16
CA PHE A 200 7.14 1.10 -15.26
C PHE A 200 7.79 -0.12 -14.61
N ASP A 201 6.98 -1.05 -14.12
CA ASP A 201 7.42 -2.30 -13.50
C ASP A 201 8.15 -3.20 -14.53
N ILE A 202 7.69 -3.24 -15.79
CA ILE A 202 8.38 -3.93 -16.89
C ILE A 202 9.67 -3.22 -17.29
N LYS A 203 9.70 -1.88 -17.44
CA LYS A 203 10.93 -1.15 -17.80
C LYS A 203 12.01 -1.29 -16.71
N GLU A 204 11.66 -1.30 -15.43
CA GLU A 204 12.61 -1.64 -14.35
C GLU A 204 13.14 -3.07 -14.44
N SER A 205 12.34 -4.01 -14.95
CA SER A 205 12.77 -5.40 -15.16
C SER A 205 13.67 -5.58 -16.40
N VAL A 206 13.41 -4.82 -17.48
CA VAL A 206 14.13 -4.91 -18.77
C VAL A 206 15.43 -4.10 -18.76
N THR A 207 15.49 -2.97 -18.04
CA THR A 207 16.73 -2.17 -17.86
C THR A 207 17.78 -2.88 -17.00
N LYS A 208 17.45 -4.04 -16.41
CA LYS A 208 18.35 -4.92 -15.65
C LYS A 208 18.89 -6.12 -16.45
N MET A 209 18.81 -6.12 -17.79
CA MET A 209 19.55 -7.06 -18.64
C MET A 209 20.88 -6.46 -19.12
N PRO A 210 22.02 -7.18 -19.04
CA PRO A 210 23.35 -6.62 -19.30
C PRO A 210 23.66 -6.52 -20.80
N THR A 211 24.03 -5.32 -21.27
CA THR A 211 24.76 -5.10 -22.53
C THR A 211 26.11 -4.45 -22.24
N ILE A 212 27.16 -4.93 -22.91
CA ILE A 212 28.58 -4.72 -22.58
C ILE A 212 29.16 -3.50 -23.35
N LYS A 213 29.61 -2.47 -22.59
CA LYS A 213 30.68 -1.41 -22.76
C LYS A 213 30.82 -0.60 -24.08
N PRO A 214 31.43 0.63 -24.08
CA PRO A 214 32.28 1.29 -23.07
C PRO A 214 31.88 2.73 -22.64
N LEU A 215 32.55 3.22 -21.59
CA LEU A 215 32.35 4.50 -20.88
C LEU A 215 32.80 5.74 -21.69
N GLU A 216 32.03 6.84 -21.60
CA GLU A 216 32.46 8.11 -20.96
C GLU A 216 31.29 9.12 -20.82
N ASP A 217 31.20 9.64 -19.60
CA ASP A 217 30.66 10.88 -19.00
C ASP A 217 29.41 11.58 -19.56
N ILE A 218 28.45 11.87 -18.66
CA ILE A 218 28.01 13.24 -18.32
C ILE A 218 27.15 13.23 -17.02
N GLU A 219 27.45 14.21 -16.18
CA GLU A 219 26.93 14.51 -14.84
C GLU A 219 25.40 14.71 -14.75
N ILE A 220 24.81 14.29 -13.63
CA ILE A 220 23.46 14.70 -13.20
C ILE A 220 23.59 15.42 -11.85
N LYS A 221 23.12 16.68 -11.81
CA LYS A 221 22.94 17.48 -10.59
C LYS A 221 21.61 17.13 -9.92
N ASN A 222 21.69 16.89 -8.61
CA ASN A 222 20.62 16.57 -7.67
C ASN A 222 19.73 17.78 -7.34
N GLU A 223 18.49 17.52 -6.91
CA GLU A 223 17.85 18.28 -5.83
C GLU A 223 16.88 17.37 -5.04
N ASP A 224 16.81 17.61 -3.72
CA ASP A 224 16.66 16.59 -2.69
C ASP A 224 15.21 16.31 -2.24
N VAL A 225 14.87 15.02 -2.21
CA VAL A 225 13.89 14.50 -1.23
C VAL A 225 14.72 14.04 -0.05
N GLU A 226 14.44 14.55 1.16
CA GLU A 226 15.15 14.15 2.37
C GLU A 226 14.80 12.69 2.70
N ARG A 227 15.49 11.76 2.04
CA ARG A 227 15.55 10.34 2.37
C ARG A 227 16.19 10.25 3.75
N PRO A 228 15.72 9.37 4.65
CA PRO A 228 16.48 9.08 5.87
C PRO A 228 17.90 8.75 5.44
N ARG A 229 18.90 9.42 6.04
CA ARG A 229 20.31 9.19 5.70
C ARG A 229 20.68 7.77 6.11
N ILE A 230 20.46 6.82 5.21
CA ILE A 230 20.96 5.46 5.34
C ILE A 230 22.47 5.59 5.45
N LYS A 231 23.06 5.03 6.50
CA LYS A 231 24.52 5.04 6.62
C LYS A 231 25.06 4.18 5.47
N PRO A 232 25.91 4.73 4.58
CA PRO A 232 26.46 3.96 3.47
C PRO A 232 27.22 2.75 4.04
N SER A 233 26.90 1.58 3.50
CA SER A 233 27.53 0.32 3.88
C SER A 233 28.78 0.12 3.03
N ASN A 234 29.87 -0.31 3.67
CA ASN A 234 31.09 -0.78 2.98
C ASN A 234 31.19 -2.32 3.03
N ALA A 235 30.11 -3.01 3.42
CA ALA A 235 30.08 -4.46 3.48
C ALA A 235 29.84 -5.05 2.08
N THR A 236 30.30 -6.29 1.85
CA THR A 236 30.01 -7.02 0.61
C THR A 236 28.50 -7.08 0.35
N GLU A 237 28.08 -6.72 -0.85
CA GLU A 237 26.69 -6.87 -1.31
C GLU A 237 26.52 -8.22 -2.00
N LEU A 238 25.80 -9.12 -1.35
CA LEU A 238 25.46 -10.44 -1.91
C LEU A 238 24.17 -10.34 -2.73
N ASN A 239 24.12 -11.02 -3.87
CA ASN A 239 22.96 -11.06 -4.73
C ASN A 239 21.91 -12.09 -4.24
N VAL A 240 20.72 -12.07 -4.86
CA VAL A 240 19.59 -12.96 -4.47
C VAL A 240 19.95 -14.44 -4.56
N SER A 241 20.74 -14.86 -5.55
CA SER A 241 21.15 -16.26 -5.70
C SER A 241 22.07 -16.69 -4.57
N GLU A 242 23.09 -15.88 -4.28
CA GLU A 242 24.02 -16.14 -3.18
C GLU A 242 23.30 -16.19 -1.84
N TRP A 243 22.36 -15.27 -1.59
CA TRP A 243 21.52 -15.32 -0.39
C TRP A 243 20.63 -16.56 -0.34
N SER A 244 20.07 -16.98 -1.47
CA SER A 244 19.23 -18.19 -1.51
C SER A 244 20.06 -19.44 -1.17
N ASP A 245 21.28 -19.53 -1.70
CA ASP A 245 22.20 -20.62 -1.40
C ASP A 245 22.61 -20.61 0.08
N ILE A 246 22.92 -19.44 0.65
CA ILE A 246 23.24 -19.27 2.07
C ILE A 246 22.08 -19.71 2.95
N LEU A 247 20.85 -19.25 2.67
CA LEU A 247 19.66 -19.54 3.47
C LEU A 247 19.31 -21.03 3.49
N LEU A 248 19.57 -21.75 2.38
CA LEU A 248 19.31 -23.18 2.26
C LEU A 248 20.45 -24.06 2.78
N ASP A 249 21.61 -23.48 3.09
CA ASP A 249 22.77 -24.20 3.60
C ASP A 249 22.68 -24.36 5.14
N ASN A 250 22.32 -25.56 5.57
CA ASN A 250 22.17 -25.91 7.00
C ASN A 250 23.50 -25.86 7.80
N GLU A 251 24.66 -25.81 7.13
CA GLU A 251 25.95 -25.60 7.81
C GLU A 251 26.20 -24.11 8.12
N LEU A 252 25.57 -23.21 7.34
CA LEU A 252 25.71 -21.76 7.49
C LEU A 252 24.56 -21.12 8.27
N THR A 253 23.32 -21.53 7.95
CA THR A 253 22.06 -20.96 8.45
C THR A 253 21.39 -21.95 9.39
N ASN A 254 21.22 -21.56 10.65
CA ASN A 254 20.45 -22.34 11.61
C ASN A 254 19.04 -21.75 11.82
N GLU A 255 18.19 -22.49 12.56
CA GLU A 255 16.81 -22.07 12.83
C GLU A 255 16.71 -20.71 13.55
N LEU A 256 17.65 -20.38 14.43
CA LEU A 256 17.66 -19.10 15.15
C LEU A 256 17.99 -17.95 14.20
N ASP A 257 18.97 -18.11 13.31
CA ASP A 257 19.31 -17.11 12.29
C ASP A 257 18.10 -16.83 11.40
N LEU A 258 17.45 -17.91 10.94
CA LEU A 258 16.29 -17.80 10.08
C LEU A 258 15.11 -17.14 10.81
N SER A 259 14.89 -17.50 12.08
CA SER A 259 13.85 -16.89 12.92
C SER A 259 14.02 -15.37 13.09
N ILE A 260 15.26 -14.87 13.08
CA ILE A 260 15.54 -13.42 13.14
C ILE A 260 15.04 -12.72 11.88
N PHE A 261 15.29 -13.32 10.71
CA PHE A 261 14.84 -12.79 9.44
C PHE A 261 13.33 -12.90 9.27
N GLN A 262 12.72 -14.02 9.66
CA GLN A 262 11.27 -14.21 9.64
C GLN A 262 10.57 -13.20 10.58
N ALA A 263 11.13 -12.97 11.78
CA ALA A 263 10.62 -11.96 12.69
C ALA A 263 10.68 -10.57 12.06
N LEU A 264 11.81 -10.19 11.44
CA LEU A 264 11.93 -8.88 10.78
C LEU A 264 11.07 -8.77 9.51
N TYR A 265 10.90 -9.87 8.77
CA TYR A 265 10.06 -9.97 7.58
C TYR A 265 8.59 -9.67 7.91
N SER A 266 8.14 -10.09 9.09
CA SER A 266 6.76 -9.87 9.56
C SER A 266 6.42 -8.41 9.88
N PHE A 267 7.40 -7.50 10.01
CA PHE A 267 7.14 -6.07 10.25
C PHE A 267 6.83 -5.30 8.96
N GLN A 268 6.04 -4.23 9.09
CA GLN A 268 5.79 -3.28 8.01
C GLN A 268 7.11 -2.68 7.49
N ASP A 269 7.24 -2.58 6.17
CA ASP A 269 8.48 -2.19 5.46
C ASP A 269 9.71 -3.06 5.80
N GLN A 270 9.50 -4.23 6.40
CA GLN A 270 10.52 -5.15 6.88
C GLN A 270 11.55 -4.47 7.80
N LYS A 271 11.07 -3.54 8.64
CA LYS A 271 11.91 -2.76 9.55
C LYS A 271 11.44 -2.82 11.00
N ALA A 272 12.38 -2.89 11.93
CA ALA A 272 12.12 -2.91 13.37
C ALA A 272 13.35 -2.49 14.17
N TYR A 273 13.16 -2.13 15.44
CA TYR A 273 14.26 -1.98 16.38
C TYR A 273 14.77 -3.37 16.82
N ALA A 274 16.07 -3.51 17.07
CA ALA A 274 16.65 -4.77 17.55
C ALA A 274 16.01 -5.29 18.86
N SER A 275 15.45 -4.39 19.69
CA SER A 275 14.70 -4.75 20.90
C SER A 275 13.34 -5.39 20.59
N GLN A 276 12.69 -5.01 19.50
CA GLN A 276 11.40 -5.58 19.08
C GLN A 276 11.58 -7.00 18.53
N ILE A 277 12.63 -7.21 17.73
CA ILE A 277 12.97 -8.53 17.21
C ILE A 277 13.30 -9.49 18.37
N ALA A 278 14.13 -9.05 19.33
CA ALA A 278 14.50 -9.87 20.48
C ALA A 278 13.30 -10.25 21.37
N LEU A 279 12.32 -9.35 21.50
CA LEU A 279 11.08 -9.59 22.22
C LEU A 279 10.24 -10.68 21.55
N ILE A 280 10.12 -10.66 20.21
CA ILE A 280 9.44 -11.71 19.44
C ILE A 280 10.14 -13.05 19.60
N LEU A 281 11.46 -13.06 19.70
CA LEU A 281 12.23 -14.29 19.86
C LEU A 281 12.21 -14.87 21.28
N GLU A 282 11.46 -14.27 22.22
CA GLU A 282 11.45 -14.61 23.65
C GLU A 282 12.84 -14.53 24.30
N THR A 283 13.71 -13.67 23.76
CA THR A 283 15.07 -13.49 24.27
C THR A 283 15.17 -12.18 25.06
N THR A 284 15.67 -12.25 26.30
CA THR A 284 16.07 -11.05 27.04
C THR A 284 17.40 -10.57 26.48
N HIS A 285 17.46 -9.38 25.87
CA HIS A 285 18.73 -8.77 25.42
C HIS A 285 19.74 -8.83 26.58
N PRO A 286 20.95 -9.42 26.40
CA PRO A 286 21.83 -9.23 25.23
C PRO A 286 22.37 -10.52 24.55
N PRO A 287 22.79 -10.44 23.27
CA PRO A 287 22.16 -9.61 22.25
C PRO A 287 22.03 -10.34 20.91
N LEU A 288 20.87 -10.18 20.26
CA LEU A 288 20.63 -10.40 18.84
C LEU A 288 21.83 -9.99 17.94
N ASN A 289 22.54 -8.92 18.31
CA ASN A 289 23.77 -8.46 17.66
C ASN A 289 24.91 -9.49 17.65
N LEU A 290 25.03 -10.30 18.71
CA LEU A 290 26.03 -11.36 18.82
C LEU A 290 25.70 -12.51 17.88
N GLU A 291 24.42 -12.93 17.80
CA GLU A 291 23.99 -13.97 16.86
C GLU A 291 24.15 -13.52 15.42
N ILE A 292 23.72 -12.31 15.09
CA ILE A 292 23.99 -11.69 13.79
C ILE A 292 25.50 -11.61 13.50
N GLY A 293 26.32 -11.32 14.52
CA GLY A 293 27.77 -11.36 14.41
C GLY A 293 28.37 -12.75 14.19
N ARG A 294 27.82 -13.78 14.84
CA ARG A 294 28.21 -15.18 14.65
C ARG A 294 27.82 -15.67 13.26
N TYR A 295 26.63 -15.31 12.80
CA TYR A 295 26.12 -15.69 11.50
C TYR A 295 26.93 -15.06 10.37
N ALA A 296 27.20 -13.75 10.44
CA ALA A 296 28.10 -13.07 9.52
C ALA A 296 29.46 -13.78 9.40
N LYS A 297 30.05 -14.17 10.54
CA LYS A 297 31.33 -14.88 10.58
C LYS A 297 31.24 -16.29 9.98
N ARG A 298 30.13 -17.01 10.17
CA ARG A 298 29.90 -18.31 9.51
C ARG A 298 29.83 -18.14 7.99
N ILE A 299 29.06 -17.18 7.48
CA ILE A 299 29.00 -16.91 6.03
C ILE A 299 30.40 -16.62 5.48
N ALA A 300 31.20 -15.81 6.19
CA ALA A 300 32.56 -15.47 5.79
C ALA A 300 33.57 -16.64 5.79
N THR A 301 33.21 -17.84 6.30
CA THR A 301 34.08 -19.02 6.11
C THR A 301 33.95 -19.64 4.72
N LYS A 302 32.87 -19.35 4.00
CA LYS A 302 32.54 -19.93 2.68
C LYS A 302 32.47 -18.87 1.57
N TYR A 303 32.15 -17.63 1.90
CA TYR A 303 32.02 -16.50 0.98
C TYR A 303 33.07 -15.43 1.27
N ASP A 304 33.55 -14.74 0.24
CA ASP A 304 34.51 -13.65 0.36
C ASP A 304 33.81 -12.35 0.83
N ILE A 305 33.68 -12.22 2.15
CA ILE A 305 32.92 -11.14 2.79
C ILE A 305 33.86 -10.10 3.41
N ASN A 306 33.71 -8.86 2.96
CA ASN A 306 34.26 -7.68 3.61
C ASN A 306 33.21 -7.09 4.55
N PHE A 307 33.59 -6.75 5.78
CA PHE A 307 32.70 -6.15 6.78
C PHE A 307 32.98 -4.66 6.95
N SER A 308 31.92 -3.87 7.15
CA SER A 308 32.04 -2.45 7.50
C SER A 308 32.76 -2.24 8.83
N GLU A 309 33.80 -1.41 8.84
CA GLU A 309 34.58 -1.09 10.05
C GLU A 309 33.93 0.05 10.87
N ARG A 310 34.00 -0.05 12.21
CA ARG A 310 33.49 0.93 13.17
C ARG A 310 34.62 1.80 13.74
N SER A 311 35.77 1.20 13.97
CA SER A 311 37.06 1.75 14.42
C SER A 311 38.10 0.62 14.27
N GLU A 312 39.41 0.89 14.39
CA GLU A 312 40.46 -0.14 14.25
C GLU A 312 40.07 -1.49 14.90
N LYS A 313 39.89 -2.52 14.06
CA LYS A 313 39.55 -3.91 14.44
C LYS A 313 38.18 -4.14 15.10
N GLN A 314 37.23 -3.21 14.96
CA GLN A 314 35.82 -3.41 15.33
C GLN A 314 34.92 -3.37 14.09
N TYR A 315 34.16 -4.43 13.84
CA TYR A 315 33.32 -4.56 12.64
C TYR A 315 31.81 -4.49 12.94
N LYS A 316 31.04 -3.98 11.98
CA LYS A 316 29.57 -3.92 11.98
C LYS A 316 29.00 -5.11 11.21
N PHE A 317 28.98 -6.27 11.85
CA PHE A 317 28.50 -7.52 11.21
C PHE A 317 27.04 -7.47 10.73
N TRP A 318 26.20 -6.68 11.40
CA TRP A 318 24.78 -6.52 11.04
C TRP A 318 24.56 -5.84 9.69
N ASP A 319 25.54 -5.08 9.22
CA ASP A 319 25.46 -4.30 7.99
C ASP A 319 25.41 -5.19 6.74
N LEU A 320 25.86 -6.45 6.85
CA LEU A 320 25.72 -7.47 5.82
C LEU A 320 24.25 -7.79 5.52
N PHE A 321 23.38 -7.74 6.53
CA PHE A 321 21.99 -8.21 6.44
C PHE A 321 20.97 -7.08 6.38
N PHE A 322 21.29 -5.94 6.98
CA PHE A 322 20.32 -4.87 7.24
C PHE A 322 20.81 -3.50 6.80
N ASN A 323 19.88 -2.70 6.28
CA ASN A 323 20.00 -1.25 6.26
C ASN A 323 19.72 -0.71 7.67
N GLY A 324 20.42 0.34 8.09
CA GLY A 324 20.22 0.92 9.42
C GLY A 324 20.36 2.43 9.51
N TRP A 325 19.50 3.04 10.32
CA TRP A 325 19.50 4.47 10.62
C TRP A 325 19.01 4.76 12.04
N ASP A 326 19.39 5.94 12.54
CA ASP A 326 18.94 6.43 13.85
C ASP A 326 17.56 7.08 13.70
N GLU A 327 16.61 6.68 14.55
CA GLU A 327 15.27 7.25 14.64
C GLU A 327 15.01 7.66 16.11
N GLY A 328 15.29 8.93 16.42
CA GLY A 328 15.25 9.43 17.79
C GLY A 328 16.30 8.78 18.68
N THR A 329 15.86 8.05 19.71
CA THR A 329 16.74 7.33 20.65
C THR A 329 16.94 5.86 20.29
N LYS A 330 16.37 5.39 19.18
CA LYS A 330 16.37 3.98 18.77
C LYS A 330 17.04 3.81 17.40
N PHE A 331 17.65 2.64 17.20
CA PHE A 331 18.28 2.27 15.92
C PHE A 331 17.37 1.31 15.17
N VAL A 332 17.01 1.65 13.94
CA VAL A 332 16.16 0.85 13.06
C VAL A 332 17.02 -0.10 12.24
N TRP A 333 16.60 -1.36 12.14
CA TRP A 333 17.08 -2.31 11.14
C TRP A 333 15.99 -2.53 10.11
N GLN A 334 16.38 -2.61 8.85
CA GLN A 334 15.52 -3.01 7.75
C GLN A 334 16.21 -4.12 6.96
N LEU A 335 15.49 -5.21 6.64
CA LEU A 335 16.04 -6.27 5.77
C LEU A 335 16.55 -5.69 4.46
N ARG A 336 17.75 -6.10 4.05
CA ARG A 336 18.23 -5.79 2.71
C ARG A 336 17.29 -6.41 1.66
N PRO A 337 16.98 -5.68 0.56
CA PRO A 337 16.06 -6.15 -0.46
C PRO A 337 16.43 -7.52 -1.06
N GLU A 338 17.72 -7.76 -1.29
CA GLU A 338 18.23 -9.00 -1.88
C GLU A 338 17.97 -10.21 -0.98
N LEU A 339 18.20 -10.04 0.32
CA LEU A 339 17.94 -11.06 1.34
C LEU A 339 16.43 -11.29 1.52
N LYS A 340 15.61 -10.23 1.48
CA LYS A 340 14.14 -10.35 1.50
C LYS A 340 13.65 -11.22 0.33
N ILE A 341 14.08 -10.91 -0.89
CA ILE A 341 13.68 -11.66 -2.09
C ILE A 341 14.17 -13.11 -2.00
N ALA A 342 15.35 -13.35 -1.44
CA ALA A 342 15.85 -14.71 -1.23
C ALA A 342 14.98 -15.52 -0.24
N LEU A 343 14.51 -14.92 0.86
CA LEU A 343 13.57 -15.57 1.79
C LEU A 343 12.26 -15.96 1.11
N GLU A 344 11.73 -15.09 0.24
CA GLU A 344 10.52 -15.37 -0.55
C GLU A 344 10.75 -16.51 -1.55
N LYS A 345 11.85 -16.48 -2.31
CA LYS A 345 12.17 -17.52 -3.29
C LYS A 345 12.41 -18.89 -2.68
N THR A 346 12.94 -18.92 -1.47
CA THR A 346 13.24 -20.16 -0.73
C THR A 346 12.05 -20.65 0.10
N ASN A 347 10.91 -19.92 0.11
CA ASN A 347 9.76 -20.18 0.97
C ASN A 347 10.12 -20.25 2.47
N LEU A 348 11.15 -19.53 2.88
CA LEU A 348 11.63 -19.49 4.27
C LEU A 348 11.11 -18.25 5.02
N THR A 349 10.02 -17.63 4.57
CA THR A 349 9.41 -16.46 5.21
C THR A 349 8.76 -16.75 6.57
N GLY A 350 8.50 -18.03 6.88
CA GLY A 350 7.86 -18.45 8.13
C GLY A 350 6.33 -18.40 8.09
N ASP A 351 5.74 -18.28 6.90
CA ASP A 351 4.29 -18.27 6.67
C ASP A 351 3.74 -19.70 6.49
N ILE A 352 2.73 -20.10 7.28
CA ILE A 352 1.83 -21.22 6.95
C ILE A 352 0.44 -20.61 6.77
N SER A 353 -0.09 -20.63 5.54
CA SER A 353 -1.43 -20.13 5.21
C SER A 353 -2.37 -21.30 5.02
N TYR A 354 -3.52 -21.31 5.72
CA TYR A 354 -4.60 -22.25 5.45
C TYR A 354 -5.53 -21.68 4.37
N ALA A 355 -6.05 -22.52 3.48
CA ALA A 355 -6.84 -22.08 2.32
C ALA A 355 -8.14 -21.36 2.75
N GLU A 356 -8.65 -21.68 3.94
CA GLU A 356 -9.88 -21.13 4.50
C GLU A 356 -9.68 -19.79 5.23
N GLU A 357 -8.44 -19.32 5.41
CA GLU A 357 -8.10 -17.97 5.94
C GLU A 357 -8.07 -16.91 4.83
N LEU A 358 -8.34 -17.30 3.58
CA LEU A 358 -8.49 -16.41 2.45
C LEU A 358 -9.90 -15.78 2.48
N PRO A 359 -10.05 -14.48 2.16
CA PRO A 359 -11.37 -13.88 2.04
C PRO A 359 -12.26 -14.70 1.09
N GLN A 360 -13.36 -15.26 1.61
CA GLN A 360 -14.36 -15.91 0.78
C GLN A 360 -15.13 -14.85 0.00
N GLU A 361 -14.69 -14.58 -1.23
CA GLU A 361 -15.57 -13.98 -2.23
C GLU A 361 -16.73 -14.95 -2.49
N ILE A 362 -17.96 -14.44 -2.45
CA ILE A 362 -19.15 -15.19 -2.86
C ILE A 362 -19.06 -15.34 -4.37
N GLU A 363 -18.57 -16.48 -4.86
CA GLU A 363 -18.62 -16.81 -6.29
C GLU A 363 -19.96 -17.45 -6.64
N THR A 364 -20.72 -16.74 -7.48
CA THR A 364 -21.71 -17.36 -8.37
C THR A 364 -21.01 -17.69 -9.68
N GLU A 365 -20.39 -18.87 -9.77
CA GLU A 365 -20.32 -19.74 -10.97
C GLU A 365 -19.29 -20.87 -10.75
N PHE A 366 -19.69 -22.10 -11.08
CA PHE A 366 -18.92 -23.31 -10.85
C PHE A 366 -17.96 -23.57 -12.02
N TYR A 367 -16.70 -23.14 -11.91
CA TYR A 367 -15.62 -23.61 -12.78
C TYR A 367 -14.45 -24.15 -11.95
N GLU A 368 -14.09 -25.40 -12.17
CA GLU A 368 -12.98 -26.07 -11.48
C GLU A 368 -11.66 -25.79 -12.23
N GLY A 369 -10.59 -25.39 -11.54
CA GLY A 369 -9.23 -25.27 -12.11
C GLY A 369 -8.72 -23.87 -12.48
N LEU A 370 -9.40 -22.79 -12.08
CA LEU A 370 -8.86 -21.41 -12.19
C LEU A 370 -7.80 -21.15 -11.12
N ILE A 371 -6.59 -20.78 -11.56
CA ILE A 371 -5.51 -20.33 -10.65
C ILE A 371 -5.81 -18.87 -10.25
N LYS A 372 -6.24 -18.67 -9.01
CA LYS A 372 -6.55 -17.36 -8.42
C LYS A 372 -5.39 -16.92 -7.52
N THR A 373 -4.76 -15.78 -7.83
CA THR A 373 -3.71 -15.21 -6.98
C THR A 373 -4.36 -14.38 -5.88
N VAL A 374 -4.50 -14.94 -4.68
CA VAL A 374 -5.03 -14.20 -3.54
C VAL A 374 -3.92 -13.37 -2.91
N THR A 375 -4.07 -12.04 -2.94
CA THR A 375 -3.15 -11.12 -2.26
C THR A 375 -3.57 -11.03 -0.80
N VAL A 376 -2.96 -11.85 0.05
CA VAL A 376 -3.30 -11.85 1.49
C VAL A 376 -2.54 -10.72 2.18
N ASN A 377 -3.26 -9.89 2.94
CA ASN A 377 -2.63 -8.84 3.74
C ASN A 377 -1.73 -9.50 4.80
N SER A 378 -0.41 -9.32 4.68
CA SER A 378 0.60 -9.81 5.63
C SER A 378 0.45 -9.28 7.06
N TYR A 379 -0.41 -8.29 7.26
CA TYR A 379 -0.68 -7.68 8.56
C TYR A 379 -1.39 -8.64 9.53
N GLU A 380 -2.09 -9.67 9.04
CA GLU A 380 -2.80 -10.66 9.86
C GLU A 380 -1.92 -11.86 10.28
N ARG A 381 -0.62 -11.84 9.94
CA ARG A 381 0.24 -13.02 9.92
C ARG A 381 1.49 -12.92 10.81
N ASN A 382 1.31 -12.72 12.12
CA ASN A 382 2.40 -13.04 13.04
C ASN A 382 2.28 -14.54 13.41
N SER A 383 2.99 -15.40 12.66
CA SER A 383 3.01 -16.86 12.90
C SER A 383 3.46 -17.21 14.32
N LYS A 384 4.30 -16.37 14.93
CA LYS A 384 4.70 -16.50 16.33
C LYS A 384 3.61 -16.07 17.31
N ALA A 385 2.86 -15.01 17.03
CA ALA A 385 1.68 -14.65 17.82
C ALA A 385 0.62 -15.76 17.74
N ARG A 386 0.46 -16.38 16.57
CA ARG A 386 -0.38 -17.58 16.39
C ARG A 386 0.15 -18.75 17.22
N GLU A 387 1.44 -19.05 17.15
CA GLU A 387 2.05 -20.13 17.93
C GLU A 387 1.88 -19.91 19.44
N LEU A 388 2.15 -18.70 19.93
CA LEU A 388 1.99 -18.32 21.33
C LEU A 388 0.52 -18.37 21.77
N CYS A 389 -0.41 -17.92 20.93
CA CYS A 389 -1.85 -18.05 21.16
C CYS A 389 -2.25 -19.52 21.31
N VAL A 390 -1.85 -20.39 20.37
CA VAL A 390 -2.18 -21.82 20.39
C VAL A 390 -1.48 -22.55 21.54
N LYS A 391 -0.25 -22.17 21.88
CA LYS A 391 0.49 -22.72 23.03
C LYS A 391 -0.20 -22.38 24.36
N TYR A 392 -0.71 -21.16 24.49
CA TYR A 392 -1.40 -20.70 25.70
C TYR A 392 -2.82 -21.27 25.81
N TRP A 393 -3.63 -21.10 24.76
CA TRP A 393 -5.06 -21.44 24.74
C TRP A 393 -5.35 -22.91 24.35
N LYS A 394 -4.36 -23.63 23.84
CA LYS A 394 -4.46 -24.94 23.18
C LYS A 394 -5.18 -24.86 21.83
N ALA A 395 -5.01 -25.89 21.00
CA ALA A 395 -5.68 -26.03 19.71
C ALA A 395 -7.13 -26.51 19.85
N ILE A 396 -7.90 -25.87 20.73
CA ILE A 396 -9.30 -26.19 21.02
C ILE A 396 -10.13 -24.94 20.72
N CYS A 397 -11.22 -25.09 19.97
CA CYS A 397 -12.07 -23.97 19.58
C CYS A 397 -12.69 -23.30 20.81
N ALA A 398 -12.42 -22.01 21.02
CA ALA A 398 -12.95 -21.27 22.15
C ALA A 398 -14.48 -21.06 22.11
N ILE A 399 -15.15 -21.32 20.99
CA ILE A 399 -16.60 -21.16 20.81
C ILE A 399 -17.35 -22.48 21.03
N CYS A 400 -16.97 -23.53 20.30
CA CYS A 400 -17.69 -24.81 20.28
C CYS A 400 -16.96 -25.96 20.97
N ASP A 401 -15.79 -25.70 21.58
CA ASP A 401 -14.93 -26.70 22.26
C ASP A 401 -14.43 -27.84 21.35
N PHE A 402 -14.56 -27.70 20.03
CA PHE A 402 -14.09 -28.71 19.08
C PHE A 402 -12.57 -28.81 19.09
N ASP A 403 -12.08 -30.04 19.13
CA ASP A 403 -10.67 -30.41 19.22
C ASP A 403 -10.35 -31.37 18.07
N PHE A 404 -9.54 -30.92 17.11
CA PHE A 404 -9.22 -31.68 15.91
C PHE A 404 -8.36 -32.90 16.19
N GLU A 405 -7.46 -32.83 17.18
CA GLU A 405 -6.62 -33.97 17.56
C GLU A 405 -7.47 -35.08 18.18
N LYS A 406 -8.46 -34.73 19.01
CA LYS A 406 -9.40 -35.72 19.55
C LYS A 406 -10.32 -36.32 18.49
N ALA A 407 -10.79 -35.52 17.54
CA ALA A 407 -11.74 -35.96 16.53
C ALA A 407 -11.08 -36.75 15.38
N TYR A 408 -9.89 -36.35 14.97
CA TYR A 408 -9.21 -36.87 13.78
C TYR A 408 -7.87 -37.56 14.06
N GLY A 409 -7.39 -37.56 15.30
CA GLY A 409 -6.08 -38.13 15.67
C GLY A 409 -4.92 -37.21 15.31
N GLU A 410 -3.71 -37.77 15.15
CA GLU A 410 -2.48 -37.01 14.91
C GLU A 410 -2.54 -36.05 13.71
N ILE A 411 -3.35 -36.35 12.69
CA ILE A 411 -3.52 -35.46 11.52
C ILE A 411 -4.18 -34.12 11.87
N GLY A 412 -4.96 -34.09 12.96
CA GLY A 412 -5.63 -32.87 13.45
C GLY A 412 -4.80 -32.07 14.47
N LYS A 413 -3.59 -32.54 14.80
CA LYS A 413 -2.77 -31.93 15.85
C LYS A 413 -2.33 -30.52 15.49
N GLY A 414 -2.66 -29.56 16.36
CA GLY A 414 -2.32 -28.14 16.17
C GLY A 414 -3.16 -27.42 15.11
N PHE A 415 -4.11 -28.12 14.46
CA PHE A 415 -4.99 -27.56 13.44
C PHE A 415 -6.10 -26.74 14.10
N ILE A 416 -5.98 -25.42 13.99
CA ILE A 416 -6.94 -24.44 14.52
C ILE A 416 -6.70 -23.08 13.84
N HIS A 417 -7.74 -22.26 13.65
CA HIS A 417 -7.57 -20.88 13.21
C HIS A 417 -7.40 -19.95 14.42
N VAL A 418 -6.81 -18.78 14.21
CA VAL A 418 -6.67 -17.74 15.24
C VAL A 418 -7.40 -16.49 14.80
N HIS A 419 -8.33 -16.03 15.63
CA HIS A 419 -9.18 -14.87 15.37
C HIS A 419 -8.75 -13.67 16.24
N HIS A 420 -8.78 -12.46 15.67
CA HIS A 420 -8.48 -11.22 16.39
C HIS A 420 -9.74 -10.67 17.07
N LEU A 421 -9.73 -10.53 18.41
CA LEU A 421 -10.86 -10.03 19.20
C LEU A 421 -11.17 -8.54 18.96
N THR A 422 -10.14 -7.74 18.62
CA THR A 422 -10.30 -6.34 18.23
C THR A 422 -9.89 -6.19 16.77
N PRO A 423 -10.77 -5.69 15.88
CA PRO A 423 -10.39 -5.41 14.50
C PRO A 423 -9.27 -4.39 14.49
N VAL A 424 -8.08 -4.79 14.03
CA VAL A 424 -6.89 -3.95 14.09
C VAL A 424 -7.02 -2.68 13.24
N ALA A 425 -8.01 -2.63 12.34
CA ALA A 425 -8.45 -1.45 11.61
C ALA A 425 -8.80 -0.24 12.50
N GLN A 426 -9.13 -0.44 13.78
CA GLN A 426 -9.40 0.65 14.73
C GLN A 426 -8.15 1.25 15.39
N ILE A 427 -7.00 0.58 15.32
CA ILE A 427 -5.80 0.98 16.04
C ILE A 427 -4.83 1.65 15.05
N GLY A 428 -5.07 2.94 14.78
CA GLY A 428 -4.35 3.77 13.81
C GLY A 428 -2.88 4.15 14.15
N LYS A 429 -2.15 3.28 14.85
CA LYS A 429 -0.70 3.40 15.13
C LYS A 429 -0.08 2.00 15.15
N THR A 430 1.24 1.90 15.04
CA THR A 430 2.00 0.65 15.27
C THR A 430 1.49 -0.07 16.52
N TYR A 431 0.71 -1.14 16.32
CA TYR A 431 0.06 -1.89 17.39
C TYR A 431 0.81 -3.20 17.59
N GLN A 432 1.21 -3.47 18.83
CA GLN A 432 1.79 -4.76 19.21
C GLN A 432 0.63 -5.69 19.59
N VAL A 433 0.38 -6.71 18.77
CA VAL A 433 -0.61 -7.75 19.05
C VAL A 433 -0.15 -8.56 20.28
N ASP A 434 -0.99 -8.63 21.31
CA ASP A 434 -0.84 -9.49 22.47
C ASP A 434 -1.45 -10.87 22.16
N PRO A 435 -0.63 -11.95 22.01
CA PRO A 435 -1.10 -13.27 21.61
C PRO A 435 -2.14 -13.91 22.55
N ILE A 436 -2.26 -13.40 23.77
CA ILE A 436 -3.18 -13.92 24.77
C ILE A 436 -4.44 -13.05 24.83
N LYS A 437 -4.31 -11.73 24.76
CA LYS A 437 -5.44 -10.80 24.91
C LYS A 437 -6.16 -10.45 23.62
N ASP A 438 -5.44 -10.45 22.50
CA ASP A 438 -5.97 -9.98 21.22
C ASP A 438 -6.36 -11.12 20.31
N LEU A 439 -5.86 -12.33 20.58
CA LEU A 439 -6.02 -13.51 19.74
C LEU A 439 -6.74 -14.62 20.48
N ILE A 440 -7.60 -15.34 19.77
CA ILE A 440 -8.32 -16.49 20.31
C ILE A 440 -8.41 -17.64 19.30
N PRO A 441 -8.15 -18.90 19.70
CA PRO A 441 -8.29 -20.04 18.80
C PRO A 441 -9.76 -20.35 18.51
N VAL A 442 -10.10 -20.52 17.24
CA VAL A 442 -11.44 -20.89 16.76
C VAL A 442 -11.31 -21.93 15.65
N CYS A 443 -12.26 -22.87 15.55
CA CYS A 443 -12.28 -23.81 14.43
C CYS A 443 -12.66 -23.08 13.13
N PRO A 444 -12.28 -23.61 11.95
CA PRO A 444 -12.62 -23.01 10.65
C PRO A 444 -14.10 -22.66 10.52
N ASN A 445 -14.99 -23.57 10.93
CA ASN A 445 -16.44 -23.36 10.87
C ASN A 445 -16.89 -22.17 11.72
N CYS A 446 -16.39 -22.04 12.97
CA CYS A 446 -16.74 -20.89 13.80
C CYS A 446 -16.11 -19.60 13.26
N HIS A 447 -14.87 -19.66 12.78
CA HIS A 447 -14.17 -18.51 12.21
C HIS A 447 -14.94 -17.93 11.02
N SER A 448 -15.38 -18.78 10.09
CA SER A 448 -16.16 -18.34 8.93
C SER A 448 -17.48 -17.68 9.33
N ILE A 449 -18.15 -18.14 10.39
CA ILE A 449 -19.43 -17.58 10.84
C ILE A 449 -19.24 -16.23 11.56
N ILE A 450 -18.17 -16.07 12.33
CA ILE A 450 -17.83 -14.79 13.00
C ILE A 450 -17.82 -13.63 11.98
N HIS A 451 -17.27 -13.87 10.79
CA HIS A 451 -17.13 -12.88 9.72
C HIS A 451 -18.32 -12.79 8.75
N LYS A 452 -19.46 -13.47 9.01
CA LYS A 452 -20.67 -13.33 8.16
C LYS A 452 -21.42 -12.02 8.35
N LYS A 453 -20.97 -11.15 9.25
CA LYS A 453 -21.55 -9.84 9.56
C LYS A 453 -20.44 -8.81 9.76
N GLU A 454 -20.74 -7.55 9.43
CA GLU A 454 -19.91 -6.40 9.76
C GLU A 454 -20.69 -5.46 10.71
N PRO A 455 -20.16 -5.14 11.92
CA PRO A 455 -18.95 -5.69 12.52
C PRO A 455 -19.06 -7.19 12.85
N PRO A 456 -17.93 -7.93 12.94
CA PRO A 456 -17.91 -9.35 13.26
C PRO A 456 -18.62 -9.68 14.58
N PHE A 457 -19.16 -10.89 14.70
CA PHE A 457 -19.77 -11.36 15.94
C PHE A 457 -18.73 -11.48 17.07
N SER A 458 -19.10 -11.11 18.29
CA SER A 458 -18.25 -11.39 19.45
C SER A 458 -18.23 -12.89 19.77
N ILE A 459 -17.20 -13.34 20.47
CA ILE A 459 -17.09 -14.74 20.94
C ILE A 459 -18.28 -15.12 21.84
N GLU A 460 -18.74 -14.19 22.68
CA GLU A 460 -19.90 -14.37 23.55
C GLU A 460 -21.22 -14.50 22.77
N GLU A 461 -21.38 -13.73 21.69
CA GLU A 461 -22.53 -13.85 20.79
C GLU A 461 -22.52 -15.23 20.10
N MET A 462 -21.38 -15.62 19.55
CA MET A 462 -21.20 -16.92 18.91
C MET A 462 -21.49 -18.09 19.86
N LYS A 463 -21.01 -18.03 21.10
CA LYS A 463 -21.29 -19.05 22.13
C LYS A 463 -22.78 -19.23 22.44
N LYS A 464 -23.59 -18.17 22.31
CA LYS A 464 -25.05 -18.25 22.52
C LYS A 464 -25.79 -18.83 21.32
N MET A 465 -25.24 -18.69 20.12
CA MET A 465 -25.85 -19.17 18.87
C MET A 465 -25.54 -20.64 18.59
N VAL A 466 -24.36 -21.09 19.00
CA VAL A 466 -23.91 -22.48 18.80
C VAL A 466 -24.66 -23.41 19.75
N ARG A 467 -25.33 -24.40 19.17
CA ARG A 467 -25.91 -25.53 19.92
C ARG A 467 -24.82 -26.60 20.02
N LYS A 468 -24.45 -26.95 21.25
CA LYS A 468 -23.44 -27.97 21.54
C LYS A 468 -24.04 -29.37 21.48
#